data_AF-A0A0Q6X8Y7-F1
#
_entry.id   AF-A0A0Q6X8Y7-F1
#
_cell.length_a   1.000
_cell.length_b   1.000
_cell.length_c   1.000
_cell.angle_alpha   90.00
_cell.angle_beta   90.00
_cell.angle_gamma   90.00
#
_symmetry.space_group_name_H-M   'P 1'
#
loop_
_entity.id
_entity.type
_entity.pdbx_description
1 polymer ?
#
loop_
_entity_poly.entity_id
_entity_poly.type
_entity_poly.pdbx_seq_one_letter_code
_entity_poly.pdbx_strand_id
1 'polypeptide(L)'
;MSHHFWRLVLSVCVSLCLALPAAARDQPNRHLYAVGGGYEKALEGFAAEVIRHARGPKVRMVMVPAAFADDPVLPEDPIILAEDVKALQLACDAVLNRITFPGGCDVGSVPLYVAADAYQPAILTRLSDPTVDGIFFTGGDQGYAMRILAGTPSEAAMDVAAERGVVFGGTSAGAAIQSLVMNAGYTDAGDSTNALQKASIDLWLGRPSDHRGLRFGSRQSVIDEHVHSRGRLGRMINASAQTADALGQGGLLGLGFDYDTGAAITNDRWLTAVSGVSSAIVVDFRSARARHRWVGPNAALSARRVLTHVLSPNRRVALDLATREPHVAGRPLPFDDRGRDEPRLRTGPGAAVMLGGDVSEDLGGPVIREFVRQASRRDRLGKMVVIAAGYPSVADAQAAADLYAQALVKAGWRGSTRIHLQGQARLDVARARDADGVLLVGGDQSLLAGVLADREFVDWVATAARHADVVMLERAMAAAAGEHFDAIAEGDTADDAINAFRTDNAVIRPGLGLVAGAAFEPRLQIDKRWGRLYGIGRQRRHLPVYGISESSAIVIDGRWAGVIGLNPVVGLDPRGATFYDGDNGAFGALNVLLDVYQPGEVLRDR
;
A
#
# COMPACT_ATOMS: atom_id res chain seq x y z
N MET A 1 80.63 -47.92 6.94
CA MET A 1 79.94 -47.47 8.17
C MET A 1 79.37 -46.11 7.85
N SER A 2 78.08 -45.79 7.75
CA SER A 2 76.81 -46.36 8.23
C SER A 2 75.98 -45.12 8.63
N HIS A 3 74.67 -45.14 8.32
CA HIS A 3 73.60 -44.24 8.77
C HIS A 3 73.46 -42.88 8.06
N HIS A 4 72.44 -42.65 7.22
CA HIS A 4 70.96 -42.62 7.40
C HIS A 4 70.41 -41.25 7.85
N PHE A 5 69.73 -40.57 6.91
CA PHE A 5 68.28 -40.22 6.92
C PHE A 5 67.99 -38.90 7.70
N TRP A 6 67.24 -37.89 7.23
CA TRP A 6 66.29 -37.72 6.13
C TRP A 6 66.17 -36.21 5.81
N ARG A 7 66.06 -35.83 4.53
CA ARG A 7 65.60 -34.49 4.09
C ARG A 7 64.23 -34.66 3.44
N LEU A 8 63.23 -33.93 3.96
CA LEU A 8 61.93 -33.73 3.35
C LEU A 8 62.10 -33.10 1.95
N VAL A 9 61.51 -33.71 0.92
CA VAL A 9 61.23 -33.06 -0.36
C VAL A 9 59.73 -32.83 -0.42
N LEU A 10 59.32 -31.56 -0.47
CA LEU A 10 57.95 -31.12 -0.71
C LEU A 10 57.65 -31.31 -2.20
N SER A 11 56.75 -32.24 -2.54
CA SER A 11 56.19 -32.34 -3.89
C SER A 11 55.07 -31.31 -4.07
N VAL A 12 55.30 -30.34 -4.95
CA VAL A 12 54.30 -29.38 -5.43
C VAL A 12 53.45 -30.07 -6.51
N CYS A 13 52.20 -30.42 -6.18
CA CYS A 13 51.18 -30.78 -7.17
C CYS A 13 50.30 -29.56 -7.44
N VAL A 14 50.54 -28.88 -8.57
CA VAL A 14 49.63 -27.86 -9.11
C VAL A 14 48.49 -28.59 -9.82
N SER A 15 47.32 -28.64 -9.20
CA SER A 15 46.08 -29.08 -9.84
C SER A 15 45.54 -27.96 -10.73
N LEU A 16 45.67 -28.09 -12.04
CA LEU A 16 44.95 -27.31 -13.03
C LEU A 16 43.45 -27.69 -12.96
N CYS A 17 42.66 -26.94 -12.19
CA CYS A 17 41.20 -26.98 -12.31
C CYS A 17 40.80 -26.20 -13.55
N LEU A 18 40.60 -26.91 -14.67
CA LEU A 18 39.85 -26.41 -15.81
C LEU A 18 38.43 -26.07 -15.34
N ALA A 19 38.14 -24.77 -15.18
CA ALA A 19 36.79 -24.27 -14.99
C ALA A 19 36.01 -24.54 -16.28
N LEU A 20 35.25 -25.64 -16.30
CA LEU A 20 34.15 -25.80 -17.25
C LEU A 20 33.16 -24.65 -16.98
N PRO A 21 32.64 -23.97 -18.02
CA PRO A 21 31.54 -23.05 -17.80
C PRO A 21 30.39 -23.89 -17.25
N ALA A 22 29.94 -23.55 -16.04
CA ALA A 22 28.67 -24.06 -15.55
C ALA A 22 27.64 -23.77 -16.64
N ALA A 23 27.06 -24.82 -17.23
CA ALA A 23 25.96 -24.69 -18.15
C ALA A 23 24.96 -23.72 -17.48
N ALA A 24 24.68 -22.60 -18.15
CA ALA A 24 23.59 -21.73 -17.77
C ALA A 24 22.38 -22.65 -17.61
N ARG A 25 21.93 -22.86 -16.36
CA ARG A 25 20.63 -23.49 -16.14
C ARG A 25 19.66 -22.64 -16.93
N ASP A 26 19.01 -23.23 -17.94
CA ASP A 26 17.96 -22.58 -18.72
C ASP A 26 17.09 -21.77 -17.75
N GLN A 27 17.13 -20.45 -17.87
CA GLN A 27 16.21 -19.64 -17.09
C GLN A 27 14.81 -20.05 -17.56
N PRO A 28 13.90 -20.41 -16.64
CA PRO A 28 12.56 -20.82 -17.03
C PRO A 28 11.94 -19.67 -17.83
N ASN A 29 11.56 -19.94 -19.08
CA ASN A 29 10.94 -18.99 -20.01
C ASN A 29 9.48 -18.73 -19.61
N ARG A 30 9.26 -18.18 -18.42
CA ARG A 30 7.93 -18.00 -17.82
C ARG A 30 7.54 -16.53 -17.86
N HIS A 31 6.35 -16.24 -18.34
CA HIS A 31 5.82 -14.89 -18.49
C HIS A 31 4.48 -14.79 -17.77
N LEU A 32 4.41 -13.93 -16.77
CA LEU A 32 3.18 -13.59 -16.07
C LEU A 32 2.80 -12.13 -16.37
N TYR A 33 1.53 -11.81 -16.29
CA TYR A 33 1.00 -10.46 -16.43
C TYR A 33 -0.17 -10.24 -15.47
N ALA A 34 0.14 -9.68 -14.30
CA ALA A 34 -0.85 -9.46 -13.25
C ALA A 34 -1.57 -8.12 -13.47
N VAL A 35 -2.90 -8.10 -13.37
CA VAL A 35 -3.75 -6.92 -13.47
C VAL A 35 -4.54 -6.73 -12.17
N GLY A 36 -4.52 -5.51 -11.63
CA GLY A 36 -5.12 -5.22 -10.33
C GLY A 36 -6.65 -5.20 -10.29
N GLY A 37 -7.34 -5.48 -11.40
CA GLY A 37 -8.79 -5.36 -11.56
C GLY A 37 -9.14 -4.64 -12.87
N GLY A 38 -10.37 -4.77 -13.34
CA GLY A 38 -10.81 -4.16 -14.60
C GLY A 38 -10.39 -4.95 -15.85
N TYR A 39 -10.94 -4.53 -16.98
CA TYR A 39 -10.79 -5.15 -18.31
C TYR A 39 -10.54 -4.10 -19.41
N GLU A 40 -10.19 -2.88 -19.03
CA GLU A 40 -10.06 -1.75 -19.95
C GLU A 40 -8.63 -1.62 -20.49
N LYS A 41 -7.84 -0.67 -20.00
CA LYS A 41 -6.53 -0.34 -20.55
C LYS A 41 -5.47 -1.41 -20.23
N ALA A 42 -5.59 -2.10 -19.11
CA ALA A 42 -4.61 -3.10 -18.69
C ALA A 42 -4.57 -4.34 -19.60
N LEU A 43 -5.70 -4.70 -20.22
CA LEU A 43 -5.75 -5.82 -21.18
C LEU A 43 -4.91 -5.53 -22.43
N GLU A 44 -4.83 -4.28 -22.88
CA GLU A 44 -3.95 -3.91 -23.99
C GLU A 44 -2.49 -4.21 -23.65
N GLY A 45 -2.09 -3.98 -22.39
CA GLY A 45 -0.76 -4.31 -21.90
C GLY A 45 -0.49 -5.82 -21.84
N PHE A 46 -1.47 -6.61 -21.39
CA PHE A 46 -1.38 -8.08 -21.45
C PHE A 46 -1.24 -8.57 -22.89
N ALA A 47 -2.12 -8.10 -23.78
CA ALA A 47 -2.09 -8.51 -25.18
C ALA A 47 -0.79 -8.10 -25.87
N ALA A 48 -0.25 -6.91 -25.55
CA ALA A 48 1.05 -6.48 -26.04
C ALA A 48 2.18 -7.42 -25.57
N GLU A 49 2.13 -7.92 -24.33
CA GLU A 49 3.11 -8.91 -23.86
C GLU A 49 2.96 -10.24 -24.58
N VAL A 50 1.73 -10.75 -24.78
CA VAL A 50 1.47 -11.96 -25.59
C VAL A 50 2.06 -11.81 -26.99
N ILE A 51 1.77 -10.69 -27.66
CA ILE A 51 2.23 -10.39 -29.03
C ILE A 51 3.76 -10.42 -29.15
N ARG A 52 4.49 -10.02 -28.12
CA ARG A 52 5.98 -10.03 -28.14
C ARG A 52 6.56 -11.44 -28.21
N HIS A 53 5.83 -12.44 -27.72
CA HIS A 53 6.29 -13.84 -27.67
C HIS A 53 5.55 -14.75 -28.66
N ALA A 54 4.42 -14.28 -29.19
CA ALA A 54 3.59 -15.00 -30.15
C ALA A 54 4.31 -15.31 -31.46
N ARG A 55 3.94 -16.42 -32.10
CA ARG A 55 4.54 -16.87 -33.36
C ARG A 55 3.50 -17.28 -34.39
N GLY A 56 3.88 -17.14 -35.66
CA GLY A 56 3.02 -17.49 -36.79
C GLY A 56 2.08 -16.35 -37.18
N PRO A 57 1.04 -16.64 -37.99
CA PRO A 57 0.24 -15.59 -38.61
C PRO A 57 -0.86 -14.99 -37.71
N LYS A 58 -1.15 -15.63 -36.57
CA LYS A 58 -2.22 -15.25 -35.63
C LYS A 58 -1.67 -15.18 -34.22
N VAL A 59 -2.31 -14.38 -33.38
CA VAL A 59 -2.09 -14.35 -31.92
C VAL A 59 -3.28 -15.03 -31.25
N ARG A 60 -3.05 -16.13 -30.53
CA ARG A 60 -4.11 -16.94 -29.93
C ARG A 60 -4.12 -16.84 -28.42
N MET A 61 -5.28 -16.51 -27.86
CA MET A 61 -5.48 -16.43 -26.42
C MET A 61 -6.67 -17.26 -25.95
N VAL A 62 -6.59 -17.69 -24.69
CA VAL A 62 -7.65 -18.44 -24.00
C VAL A 62 -8.00 -17.74 -22.70
N MET A 63 -9.28 -17.43 -22.50
CA MET A 63 -9.79 -16.97 -21.23
C MET A 63 -10.26 -18.15 -20.36
N VAL A 64 -9.93 -18.10 -19.07
CA VAL A 64 -10.19 -19.15 -18.09
C VAL A 64 -11.02 -18.57 -16.94
N PRO A 65 -12.30 -18.93 -16.81
CA PRO A 65 -13.23 -18.37 -15.81
C PRO A 65 -13.14 -19.04 -14.44
N ALA A 66 -11.95 -19.52 -14.03
CA ALA A 66 -11.81 -20.32 -12.81
C ALA A 66 -12.21 -19.56 -11.53
N ALA A 67 -12.15 -18.23 -11.55
CA ALA A 67 -12.46 -17.39 -10.41
C ALA A 67 -13.92 -16.89 -10.38
N PHE A 68 -14.72 -17.12 -11.43
CA PHE A 68 -16.02 -16.46 -11.66
C PHE A 68 -17.15 -16.75 -10.66
N ALA A 69 -17.00 -17.64 -9.67
CA ALA A 69 -18.09 -17.89 -8.74
C ALA A 69 -17.59 -18.21 -7.34
N ASP A 70 -18.31 -17.73 -6.32
CA ASP A 70 -18.12 -18.15 -4.93
C ASP A 70 -18.95 -19.42 -4.61
N ASP A 71 -19.94 -19.73 -5.46
CA ASP A 71 -20.87 -20.86 -5.31
C ASP A 71 -20.83 -21.78 -6.54
N PRO A 72 -20.45 -23.07 -6.41
CA PRO A 72 -20.43 -24.03 -7.51
C PRO A 72 -21.81 -24.34 -8.12
N VAL A 73 -22.92 -23.90 -7.51
CA VAL A 73 -24.29 -24.11 -7.99
C VAL A 73 -24.75 -22.99 -8.93
N LEU A 74 -24.14 -21.81 -8.85
CA LEU A 74 -24.50 -20.65 -9.66
C LEU A 74 -23.36 -20.35 -10.64
N PRO A 75 -23.32 -20.98 -11.82
CA PRO A 75 -22.47 -20.47 -12.88
C PRO A 75 -22.91 -19.03 -13.15
N GLU A 76 -21.96 -18.09 -13.10
CA GLU A 76 -22.20 -16.74 -13.60
C GLU A 76 -22.75 -16.79 -15.02
N ASP A 77 -23.52 -15.77 -15.38
CA ASP A 77 -24.20 -15.68 -16.66
C ASP A 77 -23.18 -15.88 -17.81
N PRO A 78 -23.36 -16.88 -18.70
CA PRO A 78 -22.48 -17.08 -19.86
C PRO A 78 -22.26 -15.83 -20.71
N ILE A 79 -23.14 -14.84 -20.60
CA ILE A 79 -22.99 -13.51 -21.19
C ILE A 79 -21.74 -12.79 -20.66
N ILE A 80 -21.45 -12.84 -19.36
CA ILE A 80 -20.30 -12.15 -18.74
C ILE A 80 -18.98 -12.68 -19.32
N LEU A 81 -18.80 -14.00 -19.41
CA LEU A 81 -17.60 -14.57 -20.03
C LEU A 81 -17.45 -14.13 -21.49
N ALA A 82 -18.55 -14.09 -22.24
CA ALA A 82 -18.54 -13.69 -23.64
C ALA A 82 -18.14 -12.20 -23.79
N GLU A 83 -18.57 -11.34 -22.85
CA GLU A 83 -18.17 -9.94 -22.79
C GLU A 83 -16.68 -9.78 -22.46
N ASP A 84 -16.16 -10.52 -21.48
CA ASP A 84 -14.73 -10.50 -21.13
C ASP A 84 -13.84 -11.01 -22.28
N VAL A 85 -14.25 -12.09 -22.94
CA VAL A 85 -13.57 -12.61 -24.15
C VAL A 85 -13.54 -11.54 -25.24
N LYS A 86 -14.67 -10.84 -25.45
CA LYS A 86 -14.76 -9.75 -26.41
C LYS A 86 -13.89 -8.56 -26.01
N ALA A 87 -13.81 -8.20 -24.74
CA ALA A 87 -12.93 -7.15 -24.24
C ALA A 87 -11.46 -7.48 -24.53
N LEU A 88 -11.03 -8.71 -24.25
CA LEU A 88 -9.66 -9.16 -24.55
C LEU A 88 -9.37 -9.20 -26.06
N GLN A 89 -10.34 -9.62 -26.87
CA GLN A 89 -10.23 -9.56 -28.34
C GLN A 89 -10.01 -8.12 -28.81
N LEU A 90 -10.82 -7.17 -28.35
CA LEU A 90 -10.71 -5.76 -28.70
C LEU A 90 -9.37 -5.16 -28.24
N ALA A 91 -8.93 -5.50 -27.03
CA ALA A 91 -7.63 -5.05 -26.50
C ALA A 91 -6.46 -5.57 -27.36
N CYS A 92 -6.52 -6.82 -27.79
CA CYS A 92 -5.50 -7.38 -28.71
C CYS A 92 -5.52 -6.69 -30.06
N ASP A 93 -6.69 -6.54 -30.67
CA ASP A 93 -6.84 -5.90 -31.98
C ASP A 93 -6.34 -4.44 -31.96
N ALA A 94 -6.46 -3.74 -30.82
CA ALA A 94 -6.00 -2.36 -30.65
C ALA A 94 -4.46 -2.22 -30.69
N VAL A 95 -3.71 -3.23 -30.25
CA VAL A 95 -2.24 -3.20 -30.18
C VAL A 95 -1.55 -4.09 -31.22
N LEU A 96 -2.32 -4.83 -32.02
CA LEU A 96 -1.81 -5.79 -33.00
C LEU A 96 -1.13 -5.10 -34.19
N ASN A 97 0.08 -5.55 -34.53
CA ASN A 97 0.69 -5.24 -35.82
C ASN A 97 0.23 -6.23 -36.91
N ARG A 98 -0.71 -5.81 -37.77
CA ARG A 98 -1.25 -6.63 -38.88
C ARG A 98 -0.23 -7.01 -39.95
N ILE A 99 0.93 -6.35 -40.03
CA ILE A 99 2.00 -6.77 -40.93
C ILE A 99 2.66 -8.05 -40.40
N THR A 100 2.92 -8.09 -39.10
CA THR A 100 3.54 -9.24 -38.43
C THR A 100 2.54 -10.39 -38.25
N PHE A 101 1.28 -10.06 -37.94
CA PHE A 101 0.21 -11.02 -37.67
C PHE A 101 -0.99 -10.80 -38.62
N PRO A 102 -0.87 -11.16 -39.91
CA PRO A 102 -1.91 -10.91 -40.91
C PRO A 102 -3.22 -11.67 -40.65
N GLY A 103 -3.17 -12.74 -39.84
CA GLY A 103 -4.33 -13.53 -39.44
C GLY A 103 -5.11 -12.96 -38.25
N GLY A 104 -4.65 -11.88 -37.63
CA GLY A 104 -5.36 -11.21 -36.52
C GLY A 104 -5.20 -11.87 -35.16
N CYS A 105 -5.95 -11.35 -34.18
CA CYS A 105 -6.13 -11.95 -32.87
C CYS A 105 -7.28 -12.99 -32.89
N ASP A 106 -7.12 -14.07 -32.15
CA ASP A 106 -8.11 -15.16 -32.01
C ASP A 106 -8.23 -15.51 -30.52
N VAL A 107 -9.23 -14.90 -29.87
CA VAL A 107 -9.51 -15.08 -28.44
C VAL A 107 -10.72 -15.97 -28.27
N GLY A 108 -10.55 -17.05 -27.50
CA GLY A 108 -11.64 -17.91 -27.06
C GLY A 108 -11.62 -18.14 -25.57
N SER A 109 -12.45 -19.06 -25.07
CA SER A 109 -12.47 -19.46 -23.67
C SER A 109 -12.54 -20.97 -23.50
N VAL A 110 -12.29 -21.45 -22.28
CA VAL A 110 -12.59 -22.81 -21.85
C VAL A 110 -13.60 -22.77 -20.69
N PRO A 111 -14.60 -23.67 -20.66
CA PRO A 111 -15.61 -23.69 -19.60
C PRO A 111 -15.06 -24.38 -18.35
N LEU A 112 -14.12 -23.72 -17.66
CA LEU A 112 -13.49 -24.22 -16.45
C LEU A 112 -14.10 -23.48 -15.26
N TYR A 113 -15.25 -23.97 -14.78
CA TYR A 113 -16.06 -23.31 -13.73
C TYR A 113 -16.10 -24.11 -12.43
N VAL A 114 -15.93 -25.43 -12.49
CA VAL A 114 -15.93 -26.31 -11.31
C VAL A 114 -14.78 -27.30 -11.34
N ALA A 115 -14.46 -27.90 -10.20
CA ALA A 115 -13.35 -28.85 -10.05
C ALA A 115 -13.39 -30.03 -11.05
N ALA A 116 -14.59 -30.49 -11.44
CA ALA A 116 -14.74 -31.56 -12.41
C ALA A 116 -14.30 -31.17 -13.83
N ASP A 117 -14.43 -29.88 -14.20
CA ASP A 117 -14.04 -29.37 -15.51
C ASP A 117 -12.54 -29.48 -15.72
N ALA A 118 -11.76 -29.36 -14.64
CA ALA A 118 -10.30 -29.42 -14.68
C ALA A 118 -9.74 -30.77 -15.18
N TYR A 119 -10.60 -31.79 -15.35
CA TYR A 119 -10.27 -33.13 -15.85
C TYR A 119 -10.83 -33.41 -17.25
N GLN A 120 -11.60 -32.48 -17.83
CA GLN A 120 -12.28 -32.71 -19.11
C GLN A 120 -11.30 -32.73 -20.29
N PRO A 121 -11.29 -33.79 -21.13
CA PRO A 121 -10.33 -33.91 -22.24
C PRO A 121 -10.34 -32.73 -23.22
N ALA A 122 -11.51 -32.13 -23.47
CA ALA A 122 -11.64 -30.98 -24.37
C ALA A 122 -10.91 -29.74 -23.81
N ILE A 123 -11.00 -29.49 -22.51
CA ILE A 123 -10.32 -28.38 -21.83
C ILE A 123 -8.81 -28.61 -21.83
N LEU A 124 -8.37 -29.83 -21.47
CA LEU A 124 -6.95 -30.19 -21.48
C LEU A 124 -6.34 -30.05 -22.88
N THR A 125 -7.07 -30.44 -23.92
CA THR A 125 -6.65 -30.27 -25.32
C THR A 125 -6.45 -28.80 -25.66
N ARG A 126 -7.40 -27.93 -25.26
CA ARG A 126 -7.32 -26.49 -25.54
C ARG A 126 -6.19 -25.80 -24.78
N LEU A 127 -5.99 -26.12 -23.50
CA LEU A 127 -4.91 -25.56 -22.66
C LEU A 127 -3.51 -26.06 -23.10
N SER A 128 -3.44 -27.28 -23.63
CA SER A 128 -2.19 -27.88 -24.10
C SER A 128 -1.85 -27.56 -25.55
N ASP A 129 -2.74 -26.90 -26.29
CA ASP A 129 -2.56 -26.58 -27.70
C ASP A 129 -1.26 -25.79 -27.93
N PRO A 130 -0.33 -26.28 -28.76
CA PRO A 130 0.97 -25.65 -28.98
C PRO A 130 0.88 -24.30 -29.72
N THR A 131 -0.29 -23.94 -30.23
CA THR A 131 -0.54 -22.67 -30.91
C THR A 131 -1.07 -21.57 -30.00
N VAL A 132 -1.35 -21.87 -28.72
CA VAL A 132 -1.76 -20.85 -27.73
C VAL A 132 -0.55 -20.00 -27.35
N ASP A 133 -0.71 -18.69 -27.45
CA ASP A 133 0.32 -17.71 -27.09
C ASP A 133 0.06 -17.10 -25.70
N GLY A 134 -1.20 -17.00 -25.28
CA GLY A 134 -1.57 -16.44 -23.98
C GLY A 134 -2.78 -17.10 -23.31
N ILE A 135 -2.80 -17.12 -21.99
CA ILE A 135 -3.92 -17.59 -21.17
C ILE A 135 -4.26 -16.50 -20.15
N PHE A 136 -5.53 -16.11 -20.04
CA PHE A 136 -5.97 -15.05 -19.14
C PHE A 136 -7.01 -15.55 -18.13
N PHE A 137 -6.76 -15.37 -16.85
CA PHE A 137 -7.70 -15.70 -15.77
C PHE A 137 -8.60 -14.51 -15.45
N THR A 138 -9.90 -14.76 -15.33
CA THR A 138 -10.87 -13.72 -14.96
C THR A 138 -10.79 -13.35 -13.48
N GLY A 139 -11.54 -12.31 -13.09
CA GLY A 139 -11.72 -11.94 -11.68
C GLY A 139 -12.74 -12.82 -10.93
N GLY A 140 -12.94 -12.53 -9.65
CA GLY A 140 -13.85 -13.23 -8.74
C GLY A 140 -13.16 -13.63 -7.44
N ASP A 141 -13.19 -14.90 -7.05
CA ASP A 141 -12.53 -15.41 -5.83
C ASP A 141 -11.33 -16.32 -6.11
N GLN A 142 -10.16 -15.90 -5.60
CA GLN A 142 -8.90 -16.62 -5.78
C GLN A 142 -8.83 -17.95 -5.01
N GLY A 143 -9.52 -18.08 -3.88
CA GLY A 143 -9.57 -19.32 -3.11
C GLY A 143 -10.34 -20.40 -3.87
N TYR A 144 -11.47 -20.02 -4.47
CA TYR A 144 -12.30 -20.84 -5.31
C TYR A 144 -11.57 -21.25 -6.60
N ALA A 145 -10.91 -20.31 -7.27
CA ALA A 145 -10.08 -20.61 -8.43
C ALA A 145 -9.04 -21.68 -8.12
N MET A 146 -8.37 -21.59 -6.97
CA MET A 146 -7.37 -22.58 -6.58
C MET A 146 -7.97 -23.91 -6.10
N ARG A 147 -9.20 -23.93 -5.57
CA ARG A 147 -9.94 -25.20 -5.33
C ARG A 147 -10.25 -25.96 -6.62
N ILE A 148 -10.39 -25.25 -7.74
CA ILE A 148 -10.59 -25.88 -9.06
C ILE A 148 -9.27 -26.29 -9.67
N LEU A 149 -8.23 -25.45 -9.57
CA LEU A 149 -7.01 -25.61 -10.33
C LEU A 149 -5.92 -26.41 -9.60
N ALA A 150 -5.73 -26.20 -8.30
CA ALA A 150 -4.58 -26.74 -7.57
C ALA A 150 -4.51 -28.28 -7.66
N GLY A 151 -3.38 -28.79 -8.15
CA GLY A 151 -3.12 -30.23 -8.22
C GLY A 151 -3.89 -30.97 -9.31
N THR A 152 -4.61 -30.27 -10.19
CA THR A 152 -5.40 -30.88 -11.26
C THR A 152 -4.63 -31.06 -12.57
N PRO A 153 -5.12 -31.90 -13.50
CA PRO A 153 -4.56 -32.01 -14.84
C PRO A 153 -4.57 -30.69 -15.62
N SER A 154 -5.54 -29.80 -15.39
CA SER A 154 -5.58 -28.48 -16.04
C SER A 154 -4.45 -27.57 -15.57
N GLU A 155 -4.16 -27.51 -14.26
CA GLU A 155 -2.96 -26.81 -13.78
C GLU A 155 -1.69 -27.45 -14.36
N ALA A 156 -1.66 -28.78 -14.50
CA ALA A 156 -0.52 -29.46 -15.08
C ALA A 156 -0.29 -29.11 -16.56
N ALA A 157 -1.36 -29.05 -17.35
CA ALA A 157 -1.31 -28.60 -18.74
C ALA A 157 -0.83 -27.14 -18.84
N MET A 158 -1.29 -26.27 -17.95
CA MET A 158 -0.89 -24.86 -17.93
C MET A 158 0.57 -24.66 -17.49
N ASP A 159 1.09 -25.44 -16.56
CA ASP A 159 2.51 -25.38 -16.19
C ASP A 159 3.42 -25.80 -17.36
N VAL A 160 3.04 -26.85 -18.10
CA VAL A 160 3.73 -27.21 -19.35
C VAL A 160 3.63 -26.08 -20.38
N ALA A 161 2.48 -25.40 -20.48
CA ALA A 161 2.34 -24.23 -21.34
C ALA A 161 3.25 -23.07 -20.90
N ALA A 162 3.37 -22.83 -19.59
CA ALA A 162 4.25 -21.82 -19.03
C ALA A 162 5.72 -22.10 -19.36
N GLU A 163 6.15 -23.37 -19.32
CA GLU A 163 7.51 -23.77 -19.72
C GLU A 163 7.79 -23.53 -21.21
N ARG A 164 6.76 -23.59 -22.06
CA ARG A 164 6.87 -23.27 -23.49
C ARG A 164 6.94 -21.76 -23.79
N GLY A 165 6.68 -20.91 -22.80
CA GLY A 165 6.67 -19.45 -22.97
C GLY A 165 5.30 -18.83 -23.23
N VAL A 166 4.21 -19.57 -22.97
CA VAL A 166 2.86 -18.97 -22.97
C VAL A 166 2.78 -17.89 -21.89
N VAL A 167 2.22 -16.73 -22.23
CA VAL A 167 2.04 -15.64 -21.28
C VAL A 167 0.76 -15.87 -20.48
N PHE A 168 0.88 -15.93 -19.16
CA PHE A 168 -0.27 -16.04 -18.27
C PHE A 168 -0.64 -14.67 -17.73
N GLY A 169 -1.83 -14.19 -18.04
CA GLY A 169 -2.41 -12.98 -17.46
C GLY A 169 -3.54 -13.28 -16.49
N GLY A 170 -3.91 -12.30 -15.68
CA GLY A 170 -5.17 -12.37 -14.95
C GLY A 170 -5.52 -11.08 -14.25
N THR A 171 -6.81 -10.84 -14.02
CA THR A 171 -7.32 -9.64 -13.35
C THR A 171 -7.93 -9.98 -11.99
N SER A 172 -7.74 -9.11 -10.99
CA SER A 172 -8.26 -9.33 -9.62
C SER A 172 -7.81 -10.70 -9.07
N ALA A 173 -8.73 -11.60 -8.69
CA ALA A 173 -8.41 -12.97 -8.29
C ALA A 173 -7.44 -13.69 -9.25
N GLY A 174 -7.64 -13.52 -10.56
CA GLY A 174 -6.78 -14.07 -11.61
C GLY A 174 -5.33 -13.56 -11.53
N ALA A 175 -5.08 -12.38 -10.96
CA ALA A 175 -3.74 -11.86 -10.67
C ALA A 175 -3.17 -12.46 -9.38
N ALA A 176 -3.98 -12.56 -8.31
CA ALA A 176 -3.55 -13.10 -7.03
C ALA A 176 -3.01 -14.54 -7.15
N ILE A 177 -3.70 -15.39 -7.92
CA ILE A 177 -3.28 -16.79 -8.16
C ILE A 177 -1.94 -16.90 -8.93
N GLN A 178 -1.42 -15.82 -9.52
CA GLN A 178 -0.13 -15.83 -10.22
C GLN A 178 1.07 -15.75 -9.29
N SER A 179 0.86 -15.77 -7.97
CA SER A 179 1.90 -15.93 -6.95
C SER A 179 1.74 -17.26 -6.22
N LEU A 180 2.84 -17.97 -5.98
CA LEU A 180 2.76 -19.29 -5.32
C LEU A 180 2.28 -19.15 -3.87
N VAL A 181 2.90 -18.23 -3.12
CA VAL A 181 2.33 -17.77 -1.85
C VAL A 181 1.28 -16.74 -2.22
N MET A 182 0.03 -17.01 -1.86
CA MET A 182 -1.11 -16.26 -2.34
C MET A 182 -1.76 -15.51 -1.19
N ASN A 183 -2.04 -14.23 -1.40
CA ASN A 183 -2.95 -13.49 -0.53
C ASN A 183 -4.38 -13.88 -0.91
N ALA A 184 -5.03 -14.71 -0.09
CA ALA A 184 -6.34 -15.26 -0.40
C ALA A 184 -7.47 -14.31 -0.04
N GLY A 185 -7.21 -13.23 0.71
CA GLY A 185 -8.24 -12.25 1.02
C GLY A 185 -8.07 -11.58 2.37
N TYR A 186 -9.13 -10.89 2.78
CA TYR A 186 -9.34 -10.60 4.19
C TYR A 186 -10.03 -11.79 4.84
N THR A 187 -9.81 -11.99 6.14
CA THR A 187 -10.63 -12.90 6.94
C THR A 187 -11.97 -12.25 7.26
N ASP A 188 -12.92 -12.99 7.84
CA ASP A 188 -14.24 -12.45 8.25
C ASP A 188 -14.14 -11.27 9.23
N ALA A 189 -13.04 -11.18 9.97
CA ALA A 189 -12.76 -10.10 10.92
C ALA A 189 -11.86 -9.00 10.35
N GLY A 190 -11.47 -9.10 9.07
CA GLY A 190 -10.47 -8.25 8.44
C GLY A 190 -11.05 -7.31 7.39
N ASP A 191 -10.51 -6.10 7.31
CA ASP A 191 -10.77 -5.16 6.22
C ASP A 191 -9.59 -4.16 6.07
N SER A 192 -9.76 -3.12 5.25
CA SER A 192 -8.74 -2.09 5.04
C SER A 192 -8.41 -1.25 6.28
N THR A 193 -9.32 -1.16 7.25
CA THR A 193 -9.15 -0.35 8.48
C THR A 193 -8.32 -1.06 9.54
N ASN A 194 -8.31 -2.40 9.54
CA ASN A 194 -7.53 -3.20 10.49
C ASN A 194 -6.45 -4.06 9.82
N ALA A 195 -6.17 -3.83 8.53
CA ALA A 195 -5.30 -4.66 7.69
C ALA A 195 -3.88 -4.90 8.21
N LEU A 196 -3.40 -4.08 9.15
CA LEU A 196 -2.09 -4.23 9.81
C LEU A 196 -2.12 -5.17 11.04
N GLN A 197 -3.25 -5.79 11.37
CA GLN A 197 -3.35 -6.85 12.38
C GLN A 197 -3.14 -8.22 11.72
N LYS A 198 -2.29 -9.08 12.31
CA LYS A 198 -1.86 -10.33 11.65
C LYS A 198 -3.02 -11.19 11.16
N ALA A 199 -4.07 -11.32 11.97
CA ALA A 199 -5.23 -12.18 11.69
C ALA A 199 -6.25 -11.57 10.71
N SER A 200 -6.07 -10.32 10.27
CA SER A 200 -7.00 -9.68 9.33
C SER A 200 -6.91 -10.22 7.91
N ILE A 201 -5.81 -10.89 7.54
CA ILE A 201 -5.59 -11.37 6.18
C ILE A 201 -5.53 -12.90 6.17
N ASP A 202 -6.05 -13.52 5.12
CA ASP A 202 -5.85 -14.94 4.85
C ASP A 202 -4.68 -15.09 3.87
N LEU A 203 -3.55 -15.60 4.36
CA LEU A 203 -2.32 -15.78 3.59
C LEU A 203 -2.00 -17.27 3.43
N TRP A 204 -2.06 -17.73 2.18
CA TRP A 204 -1.82 -19.12 1.80
C TRP A 204 -0.34 -19.35 1.53
N LEU A 205 0.34 -19.97 2.48
CA LEU A 205 1.80 -20.23 2.45
C LEU A 205 2.19 -21.57 1.80
N GLY A 206 1.29 -22.24 1.09
CA GLY A 206 1.50 -23.59 0.54
C GLY A 206 1.36 -24.70 1.57
N ARG A 207 0.57 -24.49 2.64
CA ARG A 207 0.32 -25.49 3.70
C ARG A 207 -1.15 -25.49 4.11
N PRO A 208 -1.92 -26.57 3.85
CA PRO A 208 -1.56 -27.76 3.07
C PRO A 208 -1.16 -27.46 1.62
N SER A 209 -0.62 -28.43 0.89
CA SER A 209 0.05 -28.21 -0.42
C SER A 209 -0.84 -27.66 -1.54
N ASP A 210 -2.15 -27.68 -1.33
CA ASP A 210 -3.22 -27.11 -2.16
C ASP A 210 -3.64 -25.69 -1.73
N HIS A 211 -3.27 -25.23 -0.52
CA HIS A 211 -3.43 -23.84 -0.08
C HIS A 211 -2.27 -22.97 -0.62
N ARG A 212 -2.30 -22.71 -1.93
CA ARG A 212 -1.34 -21.89 -2.67
C ARG A 212 -1.98 -21.30 -3.92
N GLY A 213 -1.34 -20.34 -4.56
CA GLY A 213 -1.62 -20.00 -5.95
C GLY A 213 -1.02 -21.03 -6.92
N LEU A 214 -0.97 -20.70 -8.21
CA LEU A 214 -0.51 -21.59 -9.28
C LEU A 214 0.92 -22.08 -9.04
N ARG A 215 1.19 -23.36 -9.34
CA ARG A 215 2.51 -23.99 -9.09
C ARG A 215 3.66 -23.36 -9.87
N PHE A 216 3.33 -22.68 -10.97
CA PHE A 216 4.23 -21.90 -11.82
C PHE A 216 4.15 -20.40 -11.60
N GLY A 217 3.35 -19.94 -10.64
CA GLY A 217 3.31 -18.55 -10.22
C GLY A 217 4.65 -18.06 -9.65
N SER A 218 4.75 -16.75 -9.50
CA SER A 218 5.91 -16.06 -8.93
C SER A 218 6.33 -16.67 -7.60
N ARG A 219 7.63 -16.86 -7.43
CA ARG A 219 8.24 -17.31 -6.16
C ARG A 219 9.00 -16.17 -5.48
N GLN A 220 9.12 -15.01 -6.13
CA GLN A 220 9.74 -13.82 -5.54
C GLN A 220 8.72 -12.91 -4.85
N SER A 221 7.43 -13.05 -5.16
CA SER A 221 6.40 -12.10 -4.72
C SER A 221 5.10 -12.76 -4.26
N VAL A 222 4.38 -12.05 -3.38
CA VAL A 222 2.94 -12.24 -3.14
C VAL A 222 2.22 -11.14 -3.91
N ILE A 223 1.33 -11.52 -4.82
CA ILE A 223 0.61 -10.58 -5.69
C ILE A 223 -0.71 -10.19 -5.03
N ASP A 224 -1.03 -8.90 -5.08
CA ASP A 224 -2.26 -8.30 -4.58
C ASP A 224 -2.88 -7.38 -5.65
N GLU A 225 -4.16 -7.06 -5.46
CA GLU A 225 -5.04 -6.46 -6.45
C GLU A 225 -5.87 -5.32 -5.82
N HIS A 226 -6.37 -4.40 -6.66
CA HIS A 226 -7.10 -3.20 -6.25
C HIS A 226 -6.40 -2.40 -5.13
N VAL A 227 -5.06 -2.30 -5.21
CA VAL A 227 -4.26 -1.91 -4.04
C VAL A 227 -4.55 -0.50 -3.54
N HIS A 228 -4.78 0.48 -4.43
CA HIS A 228 -5.09 1.85 -4.02
C HIS A 228 -6.61 2.02 -3.87
N SER A 229 -7.37 1.66 -4.91
CA SER A 229 -8.84 1.72 -4.96
C SER A 229 -9.55 1.10 -3.75
N ARG A 230 -9.00 0.03 -3.15
CA ARG A 230 -9.54 -0.62 -1.94
C ARG A 230 -8.68 -0.42 -0.69
N GLY A 231 -7.67 0.44 -0.73
CA GLY A 231 -6.84 0.78 0.44
C GLY A 231 -6.01 -0.38 1.01
N ARG A 232 -5.58 -1.32 0.17
CA ARG A 232 -4.97 -2.59 0.58
C ARG A 232 -3.47 -2.55 0.87
N LEU A 233 -2.84 -1.38 0.84
CA LEU A 233 -1.41 -1.25 1.18
C LEU A 233 -1.10 -1.80 2.59
N GLY A 234 -1.99 -1.59 3.57
CA GLY A 234 -1.83 -2.18 4.91
C GLY A 234 -1.78 -3.71 4.89
N ARG A 235 -2.67 -4.35 4.11
CA ARG A 235 -2.73 -5.81 3.94
C ARG A 235 -1.48 -6.34 3.21
N MET A 236 -0.96 -5.61 2.23
CA MET A 236 0.29 -5.99 1.57
C MET A 236 1.51 -5.93 2.48
N ILE A 237 1.60 -4.90 3.34
CA ILE A 237 2.65 -4.79 4.35
C ILE A 237 2.55 -5.97 5.33
N ASN A 238 1.33 -6.30 5.75
CA ASN A 238 1.04 -7.47 6.58
C ASN A 238 1.47 -8.78 5.91
N ALA A 239 1.07 -9.04 4.67
CA ALA A 239 1.46 -10.22 3.91
C ALA A 239 2.99 -10.35 3.81
N SER A 240 3.67 -9.25 3.46
CA SER A 240 5.14 -9.21 3.39
C SER A 240 5.79 -9.55 4.74
N ALA A 241 5.29 -9.00 5.85
CA ALA A 241 5.76 -9.32 7.20
C ALA A 241 5.55 -10.79 7.56
N GLN A 242 4.39 -11.37 7.24
CA GLN A 242 4.09 -12.78 7.50
C GLN A 242 4.97 -13.73 6.66
N THR A 243 5.29 -13.37 5.41
CA THR A 243 6.27 -14.15 4.63
C THR A 243 7.67 -14.03 5.22
N ALA A 244 8.05 -12.88 5.80
CA ALA A 244 9.32 -12.73 6.49
C ALA A 244 9.40 -13.61 7.74
N ASP A 245 8.30 -13.75 8.49
CA ASP A 245 8.21 -14.72 9.61
C ASP A 245 8.36 -16.16 9.12
N ALA A 246 7.66 -16.52 8.04
CA ALA A 246 7.54 -17.91 7.59
C ALA A 246 8.76 -18.42 6.82
N LEU A 247 9.42 -17.55 6.04
CA LEU A 247 10.47 -17.91 5.08
C LEU A 247 11.85 -17.37 5.47
N GLY A 248 11.93 -16.42 6.40
CA GLY A 248 13.18 -15.74 6.75
C GLY A 248 13.70 -14.81 5.63
N GLN A 249 14.93 -14.29 5.80
CA GLN A 249 15.63 -13.45 4.82
C GLN A 249 14.83 -12.24 4.28
N GLY A 250 13.92 -11.67 5.07
CA GLY A 250 13.08 -10.55 4.65
C GLY A 250 11.91 -10.94 3.74
N GLY A 251 11.50 -12.21 3.75
CA GLY A 251 10.25 -12.68 3.15
C GLY A 251 10.21 -12.61 1.64
N LEU A 252 9.01 -12.52 1.06
CA LEU A 252 8.78 -12.23 -0.35
C LEU A 252 8.51 -10.73 -0.55
N LEU A 253 8.61 -10.25 -1.78
CA LEU A 253 8.09 -8.92 -2.14
C LEU A 253 6.57 -8.92 -2.09
N GLY A 254 5.95 -7.94 -1.45
CA GLY A 254 4.54 -7.63 -1.72
C GLY A 254 4.45 -6.86 -3.03
N LEU A 255 3.66 -7.33 -4.00
CA LEU A 255 3.50 -6.69 -5.30
C LEU A 255 2.01 -6.44 -5.56
N GLY A 256 1.57 -5.19 -5.43
CA GLY A 256 0.19 -4.78 -5.61
C GLY A 256 -0.02 -4.05 -6.91
N PHE A 257 -1.06 -4.43 -7.65
CA PHE A 257 -1.53 -3.70 -8.80
C PHE A 257 -2.85 -3.03 -8.47
N ASP A 258 -3.02 -1.78 -8.90
CA ASP A 258 -4.28 -1.07 -8.71
C ASP A 258 -5.25 -1.29 -9.87
N TYR A 259 -6.46 -0.75 -9.74
CA TYR A 259 -7.50 -0.85 -10.76
C TYR A 259 -6.99 -0.49 -12.15
N ASP A 260 -7.37 -1.32 -13.13
CA ASP A 260 -7.04 -1.22 -14.54
C ASP A 260 -5.57 -0.88 -14.78
N THR A 261 -4.69 -1.55 -14.02
CA THR A 261 -3.24 -1.42 -14.08
C THR A 261 -2.60 -2.80 -13.96
N GLY A 262 -1.60 -3.08 -14.78
CA GLY A 262 -0.89 -4.36 -14.73
C GLY A 262 0.55 -4.26 -15.22
N ALA A 263 1.30 -5.34 -15.07
CA ALA A 263 2.70 -5.39 -15.50
C ALA A 263 3.17 -6.82 -15.81
N ALA A 264 4.16 -6.91 -16.69
CA ALA A 264 4.81 -8.16 -17.04
C ALA A 264 5.85 -8.56 -15.99
N ILE A 265 5.77 -9.81 -15.52
CA ILE A 265 6.80 -10.47 -14.72
C ILE A 265 7.42 -11.57 -15.58
N THR A 266 8.68 -11.37 -15.98
CA THR A 266 9.38 -12.30 -16.87
C THR A 266 10.47 -13.06 -16.12
N ASN A 267 10.52 -14.37 -16.33
CA ASN A 267 11.45 -15.33 -15.74
C ASN A 267 11.53 -15.27 -14.21
N ASP A 268 10.42 -14.92 -13.55
CA ASP A 268 10.34 -14.69 -12.09
C ASP A 268 11.42 -13.72 -11.57
N ARG A 269 11.83 -12.78 -12.43
CA ARG A 269 12.95 -11.88 -12.17
C ARG A 269 12.65 -10.44 -12.53
N TRP A 270 12.08 -10.16 -13.69
CA TRP A 270 11.93 -8.78 -14.14
C TRP A 270 10.47 -8.36 -14.12
N LEU A 271 10.14 -7.38 -13.28
CA LEU A 271 8.90 -6.65 -13.36
C LEU A 271 9.11 -5.44 -14.28
N THR A 272 8.39 -5.41 -15.39
CA THR A 272 8.54 -4.41 -16.46
C THR A 272 7.19 -4.06 -17.06
N ALA A 273 7.17 -3.07 -17.97
CA ALA A 273 6.01 -2.76 -18.78
C ALA A 273 4.73 -2.51 -17.96
N VAL A 274 4.85 -1.79 -16.84
CA VAL A 274 3.68 -1.29 -16.13
C VAL A 274 2.84 -0.47 -17.10
N SER A 275 1.55 -0.79 -17.19
CA SER A 275 0.59 -0.13 -18.07
C SER A 275 -0.77 -0.03 -17.39
N GLY A 276 -1.65 0.80 -17.96
CA GLY A 276 -2.98 1.04 -17.41
C GLY A 276 -3.18 2.46 -16.91
N VAL A 277 -4.22 2.67 -16.10
CA VAL A 277 -4.72 4.01 -15.73
C VAL A 277 -4.18 4.53 -14.40
N SER A 278 -3.60 3.67 -13.55
CA SER A 278 -3.10 3.98 -12.22
C SER A 278 -1.62 3.56 -12.07
N SER A 279 -1.21 3.05 -10.90
CA SER A 279 0.13 2.59 -10.58
C SER A 279 0.12 1.25 -9.85
N ALA A 280 1.27 0.57 -9.84
CA ALA A 280 1.55 -0.55 -8.96
C ALA A 280 2.35 -0.09 -7.74
N ILE A 281 2.38 -0.91 -6.69
CA ILE A 281 3.21 -0.68 -5.51
C ILE A 281 3.95 -1.96 -5.10
N VAL A 282 5.17 -1.79 -4.63
CA VAL A 282 6.03 -2.87 -4.14
C VAL A 282 6.37 -2.59 -2.68
N VAL A 283 6.33 -3.64 -1.86
CA VAL A 283 6.72 -3.65 -0.45
C VAL A 283 7.87 -4.64 -0.26
N ASP A 284 8.95 -4.17 0.35
CA ASP A 284 10.17 -4.95 0.58
C ASP A 284 10.69 -4.81 2.00
N PHE A 285 10.80 -5.95 2.69
CA PHE A 285 11.35 -6.05 4.05
C PHE A 285 12.86 -6.34 4.07
N ARG A 286 13.48 -6.66 2.91
CA ARG A 286 14.86 -7.11 2.83
C ARG A 286 15.84 -5.98 2.53
N SER A 287 15.62 -5.19 1.48
CA SER A 287 16.67 -4.26 0.97
C SER A 287 17.04 -3.16 1.97
N ALA A 288 16.06 -2.60 2.68
CA ALA A 288 16.29 -1.61 3.74
C ALA A 288 16.49 -2.23 5.13
N ARG A 289 16.56 -3.57 5.21
CA ARG A 289 16.69 -4.37 6.44
C ARG A 289 15.58 -4.02 7.44
N ALA A 290 14.33 -4.19 7.00
CA ALA A 290 13.19 -3.90 7.84
C ALA A 290 13.21 -4.75 9.11
N ARG A 291 12.78 -4.15 10.22
CA ARG A 291 12.59 -4.85 11.49
C ARG A 291 11.12 -4.83 11.82
N HIS A 292 10.53 -5.97 12.16
CA HIS A 292 9.12 -6.04 12.52
C HIS A 292 8.84 -6.95 13.71
N ARG A 293 7.70 -6.72 14.34
CA ARG A 293 7.15 -7.53 15.42
C ARG A 293 5.63 -7.37 15.47
N TRP A 294 4.95 -8.38 15.99
CA TRP A 294 3.51 -8.33 16.24
C TRP A 294 3.29 -8.00 17.72
N VAL A 295 2.53 -6.95 18.01
CA VAL A 295 2.36 -6.42 19.38
C VAL A 295 0.91 -6.37 19.82
N GLY A 296 0.70 -6.42 21.13
CA GLY A 296 -0.62 -6.31 21.73
C GLY A 296 -1.54 -7.52 21.47
N PRO A 297 -2.79 -7.46 21.96
CA PRO A 297 -3.73 -8.58 21.91
C PRO A 297 -4.15 -8.96 20.49
N ASN A 298 -4.20 -8.00 19.57
CA ASN A 298 -4.60 -8.23 18.18
C ASN A 298 -3.42 -8.62 17.27
N ALA A 299 -2.23 -8.84 17.83
CA ALA A 299 -1.01 -9.04 17.06
C ALA A 299 -0.87 -7.98 15.95
N ALA A 300 -0.86 -6.71 16.33
CA ALA A 300 -0.76 -5.58 15.40
C ALA A 300 0.69 -5.38 14.94
N LEU A 301 0.90 -5.06 13.67
CA LEU A 301 2.23 -4.95 13.08
C LEU A 301 2.94 -3.67 13.53
N SER A 302 4.03 -3.80 14.27
CA SER A 302 5.03 -2.75 14.43
C SER A 302 6.19 -3.04 13.50
N ALA A 303 6.55 -2.09 12.64
CA ALA A 303 7.61 -2.26 11.66
C ALA A 303 8.45 -0.98 11.48
N ARG A 304 9.75 -1.14 11.23
CA ARG A 304 10.67 -0.05 10.89
C ARG A 304 11.36 -0.35 9.59
N ARG A 305 11.56 0.68 8.78
CA ARG A 305 12.33 0.66 7.54
C ARG A 305 11.79 -0.32 6.50
N VAL A 306 10.46 -0.40 6.37
CA VAL A 306 9.82 -1.09 5.24
C VAL A 306 10.09 -0.26 3.98
N LEU A 307 10.73 -0.85 2.98
CA LEU A 307 11.01 -0.16 1.72
C LEU A 307 9.83 -0.30 0.78
N THR A 308 9.43 0.79 0.13
CA THR A 308 8.36 0.78 -0.87
C THR A 308 8.77 1.43 -2.19
N HIS A 309 8.13 0.97 -3.26
CA HIS A 309 8.26 1.53 -4.60
C HIS A 309 6.87 1.67 -5.23
N VAL A 310 6.48 2.88 -5.64
CA VAL A 310 5.34 3.12 -6.52
C VAL A 310 5.85 3.09 -7.96
N LEU A 311 5.26 2.22 -8.78
CA LEU A 311 5.63 2.02 -10.17
C LEU A 311 4.47 2.49 -11.06
N SER A 312 4.63 3.64 -11.70
CA SER A 312 3.70 4.12 -12.72
C SER A 312 4.22 3.75 -14.13
N PRO A 313 3.36 3.70 -15.17
CA PRO A 313 3.78 3.39 -16.52
C PRO A 313 4.95 4.25 -16.99
N ASN A 314 6.11 3.62 -17.21
CA ASN A 314 7.29 4.27 -17.73
C ASN A 314 8.25 3.23 -18.30
N ARG A 315 8.53 3.28 -19.61
CA ARG A 315 9.38 2.28 -20.30
C ARG A 315 10.84 2.26 -19.82
N ARG A 316 11.28 3.27 -19.07
CA ARG A 316 12.64 3.35 -18.52
C ARG A 316 12.75 2.72 -17.13
N VAL A 317 11.64 2.39 -16.49
CA VAL A 317 11.62 1.84 -15.13
C VAL A 317 11.37 0.33 -15.18
N ALA A 318 12.17 -0.41 -14.43
CA ALA A 318 12.02 -1.84 -14.20
C ALA A 318 12.37 -2.17 -12.74
N LEU A 319 12.00 -3.34 -12.27
CA LEU A 319 12.42 -3.87 -10.97
C LEU A 319 12.96 -5.29 -11.17
N ASP A 320 14.21 -5.52 -10.75
CA ASP A 320 14.75 -6.88 -10.63
C ASP A 320 14.24 -7.45 -9.29
N LEU A 321 13.32 -8.40 -9.35
CA LEU A 321 12.69 -9.07 -8.20
C LEU A 321 13.68 -9.96 -7.43
N ALA A 322 14.72 -10.47 -8.11
CA ALA A 322 15.71 -11.34 -7.48
C ALA A 322 16.67 -10.51 -6.62
N THR A 323 17.18 -9.39 -7.14
CA THR A 323 18.02 -8.47 -6.36
C THR A 323 17.19 -7.52 -5.50
N ARG A 324 15.92 -7.28 -5.85
CA ARG A 324 15.00 -6.28 -5.29
C ARG A 324 15.42 -4.85 -5.56
N GLU A 325 16.08 -4.61 -6.70
CA GLU A 325 16.61 -3.31 -7.05
C GLU A 325 15.82 -2.69 -8.21
N PRO A 326 15.32 -1.45 -8.07
CA PRO A 326 14.74 -0.75 -9.19
C PRO A 326 15.83 -0.36 -10.18
N HIS A 327 15.51 -0.37 -11.47
CA HIS A 327 16.36 0.10 -12.56
C HIS A 327 15.71 1.31 -13.24
N VAL A 328 16.52 2.33 -13.53
CA VAL A 328 16.10 3.52 -14.28
C VAL A 328 17.01 3.69 -15.50
N ALA A 329 16.42 3.69 -16.68
CA ALA A 329 17.13 3.70 -17.97
C ALA A 329 18.21 2.61 -18.06
N GLY A 330 17.87 1.41 -17.58
CA GLY A 330 18.75 0.24 -17.57
C GLY A 330 19.82 0.22 -16.47
N ARG A 331 19.95 1.27 -15.65
CA ARG A 331 20.92 1.34 -14.55
C ARG A 331 20.27 0.99 -13.21
N PRO A 332 20.91 0.16 -12.36
CA PRO A 332 20.39 -0.11 -11.02
C PRO A 332 20.38 1.16 -10.18
N LEU A 333 19.34 1.31 -9.37
CA LEU A 333 19.14 2.38 -8.41
C LEU A 333 19.03 1.75 -7.01
N PRO A 334 20.16 1.33 -6.42
CA PRO A 334 20.15 0.67 -5.12
C PRO A 334 19.61 1.61 -4.04
N PHE A 335 19.04 1.01 -2.99
CA PHE A 335 18.67 1.76 -1.80
C PHE A 335 19.92 2.35 -1.13
N ASP A 336 19.90 3.67 -0.89
CA ASP A 336 20.95 4.39 -0.16
C ASP A 336 20.37 5.00 1.12
N ASP A 337 20.98 4.63 2.24
CA ASP A 337 20.60 5.08 3.58
C ASP A 337 21.42 6.30 4.05
N ARG A 338 22.45 6.70 3.28
CA ARG A 338 23.33 7.81 3.67
C ARG A 338 22.57 9.13 3.75
N GLY A 339 22.81 9.87 4.84
CA GLY A 339 22.24 11.21 5.04
C GLY A 339 20.76 11.24 5.41
N ARG A 340 20.14 10.08 5.73
CA ARG A 340 18.80 10.03 6.30
C ARG A 340 18.87 10.22 7.81
N ASP A 341 19.05 11.46 8.24
CA ASP A 341 18.96 11.80 9.66
C ASP A 341 17.56 11.46 10.20
N GLU A 342 17.49 11.17 11.49
CA GLU A 342 16.21 10.84 12.12
C GLU A 342 15.30 12.08 12.14
N PRO A 343 14.09 11.97 11.59
CA PRO A 343 13.15 13.08 11.67
C PRO A 343 12.78 13.33 13.13
N ARG A 344 12.76 14.60 13.52
CA ARG A 344 12.37 15.01 14.87
C ARG A 344 11.21 15.96 14.79
N LEU A 345 10.09 15.55 15.39
CA LEU A 345 8.96 16.43 15.63
C LEU A 345 9.37 17.46 16.68
N ARG A 346 9.17 18.74 16.37
CA ARG A 346 9.53 19.85 17.26
C ARG A 346 8.32 20.74 17.48
N THR A 347 8.02 21.01 18.73
CA THR A 347 7.05 22.04 19.14
C THR A 347 7.80 23.20 19.80
N GLY A 348 7.17 24.38 19.81
CA GLY A 348 7.64 25.48 20.64
C GLY A 348 7.54 25.16 22.13
N PRO A 349 8.21 25.92 23.02
CA PRO A 349 7.99 25.79 24.45
C PRO A 349 6.53 26.14 24.78
N GLY A 350 5.85 25.27 25.54
CA GLY A 350 4.45 25.50 25.91
C GLY A 350 3.68 24.21 26.15
N ALA A 351 2.45 24.20 25.63
CA ALA A 351 1.50 23.11 25.74
C ALA A 351 2.04 21.81 25.13
N ALA A 352 1.60 20.68 25.67
CA ALA A 352 1.66 19.45 24.91
C ALA A 352 0.74 19.55 23.68
N VAL A 353 1.13 18.93 22.58
CA VAL A 353 0.36 18.91 21.33
C VAL A 353 -0.09 17.48 21.05
N MET A 354 -1.39 17.29 20.83
CA MET A 354 -1.98 16.02 20.44
C MET A 354 -2.55 16.12 19.03
N LEU A 355 -2.17 15.21 18.14
CA LEU A 355 -2.64 15.15 16.75
C LEU A 355 -3.46 13.89 16.57
N GLY A 356 -4.78 14.01 16.46
CA GLY A 356 -5.68 12.88 16.33
C GLY A 356 -6.06 12.59 14.88
N GLY A 357 -6.14 11.29 14.57
CA GLY A 357 -6.48 10.77 13.25
C GLY A 357 -7.97 10.70 12.95
N ASP A 358 -8.81 11.35 13.76
CA ASP A 358 -10.26 11.17 13.95
C ASP A 358 -10.63 10.15 15.03
N VAL A 359 -11.01 10.66 16.19
CA VAL A 359 -11.44 9.83 17.34
C VAL A 359 -12.97 9.79 17.51
N SER A 360 -13.75 10.22 16.51
CA SER A 360 -15.22 10.29 16.62
C SER A 360 -15.87 8.94 16.92
N GLU A 361 -15.27 7.84 16.46
CA GLU A 361 -15.74 6.46 16.71
C GLU A 361 -15.27 5.88 18.05
N ASP A 362 -14.35 6.56 18.77
CA ASP A 362 -13.82 6.13 20.08
C ASP A 362 -13.71 7.31 21.07
N LEU A 363 -14.79 8.09 21.19
CA LEU A 363 -14.84 9.28 22.05
C LEU A 363 -14.71 8.97 23.55
N GLY A 364 -14.93 7.72 23.95
CA GLY A 364 -14.64 7.24 25.31
C GLY A 364 -13.21 6.76 25.50
N GLY A 365 -12.41 6.77 24.44
CA GLY A 365 -11.16 6.04 24.29
C GLY A 365 -9.93 6.61 24.98
N PRO A 366 -8.76 5.97 24.77
CA PRO A 366 -7.50 6.41 25.36
C PRO A 366 -7.11 7.84 24.99
N VAL A 367 -7.42 8.29 23.77
CA VAL A 367 -7.03 9.62 23.28
C VAL A 367 -7.73 10.74 24.05
N ILE A 368 -9.07 10.71 24.11
CA ILE A 368 -9.84 11.73 24.84
C ILE A 368 -9.52 11.71 26.34
N ARG A 369 -9.34 10.52 26.93
CA ARG A 369 -8.93 10.39 28.33
C ARG A 369 -7.56 11.01 28.59
N GLU A 370 -6.60 10.81 27.69
CA GLU A 370 -5.28 11.43 27.82
C GLU A 370 -5.37 12.95 27.69
N PHE A 371 -6.14 13.47 26.73
CA PHE A 371 -6.35 14.91 26.58
C PHE A 371 -6.95 15.53 27.85
N VAL A 372 -8.00 14.93 28.42
CA VAL A 372 -8.61 15.40 29.68
C VAL A 372 -7.62 15.29 30.85
N ARG A 373 -6.82 14.22 30.92
CA ARG A 373 -5.79 14.07 31.95
C ARG A 373 -4.76 15.18 31.87
N GLN A 374 -4.30 15.55 30.67
CA GLN A 374 -3.34 16.64 30.49
C GLN A 374 -3.94 18.01 30.82
N ALA A 375 -5.18 18.27 30.42
CA ALA A 375 -5.89 19.50 30.75
C ALA A 375 -6.23 19.63 32.25
N SER A 376 -6.19 18.53 33.01
CA SER A 376 -6.52 18.49 34.45
C SER A 376 -5.30 18.47 35.36
N ARG A 377 -4.09 18.69 34.83
CA ARG A 377 -2.81 18.57 35.57
C ARG A 377 -2.71 19.47 36.81
N ARG A 378 -3.45 20.58 36.85
CA ARG A 378 -3.38 21.60 37.91
C ARG A 378 -4.30 21.35 39.12
N ASP A 379 -4.96 20.18 39.19
CA ASP A 379 -5.90 19.76 40.25
C ASP A 379 -6.85 20.89 40.71
N ARG A 380 -7.48 21.54 39.73
CA ARG A 380 -8.48 22.62 39.92
C ARG A 380 -9.58 22.53 38.88
N LEU A 381 -10.70 23.22 39.14
CA LEU A 381 -11.71 23.44 38.09
C LEU A 381 -11.11 24.29 36.98
N GLY A 382 -10.83 23.66 35.84
CA GLY A 382 -10.17 24.30 34.72
C GLY A 382 -11.11 24.88 33.66
N LYS A 383 -10.52 25.38 32.58
CA LYS A 383 -11.21 26.00 31.43
C LYS A 383 -10.81 25.28 30.15
N MET A 384 -11.80 24.72 29.48
CA MET A 384 -11.66 24.03 28.21
C MET A 384 -12.24 24.90 27.09
N VAL A 385 -11.54 24.98 25.97
CA VAL A 385 -12.04 25.63 24.76
C VAL A 385 -12.10 24.62 23.63
N VAL A 386 -13.29 24.45 23.03
CA VAL A 386 -13.49 23.64 21.83
C VAL A 386 -13.76 24.59 20.67
N ILE A 387 -12.97 24.50 19.60
CA ILE A 387 -13.15 25.27 18.38
C ILE A 387 -13.46 24.34 17.22
N ALA A 388 -14.59 24.54 16.55
CA ALA A 388 -14.91 23.88 15.29
C ALA A 388 -14.67 24.83 14.12
N ALA A 389 -13.92 24.38 13.12
CA ALA A 389 -13.56 25.18 11.95
C ALA A 389 -13.42 24.33 10.69
N GLY A 390 -13.63 24.97 9.53
CA GLY A 390 -13.56 24.30 8.23
C GLY A 390 -14.72 23.34 7.98
N TYR A 391 -15.92 23.68 8.44
CA TYR A 391 -17.15 22.91 8.18
C TYR A 391 -17.99 23.57 7.09
N PRO A 392 -18.77 22.80 6.31
CA PRO A 392 -19.62 23.34 5.25
C PRO A 392 -20.78 24.19 5.78
N SER A 393 -21.22 23.94 7.01
CA SER A 393 -22.24 24.75 7.69
C SER A 393 -21.95 24.95 9.18
N VAL A 394 -22.58 25.99 9.74
CA VAL A 394 -22.55 26.27 11.19
C VAL A 394 -23.19 25.13 11.99
N ALA A 395 -24.23 24.49 11.45
CA ALA A 395 -24.90 23.37 12.10
C ALA A 395 -23.96 22.16 12.24
N ASP A 396 -23.20 21.84 11.19
CA ASP A 396 -22.22 20.75 11.22
C ASP A 396 -21.07 21.05 12.19
N ALA A 397 -20.59 22.30 12.19
CA ALA A 397 -19.59 22.76 13.15
C ALA A 397 -20.08 22.63 14.60
N GLN A 398 -21.32 23.05 14.88
CA GLN A 398 -21.93 22.97 16.21
C GLN A 398 -22.10 21.50 16.64
N ALA A 399 -22.63 20.65 15.76
CA ALA A 399 -22.83 19.23 16.04
C ALA A 399 -21.51 18.52 16.39
N ALA A 400 -20.44 18.80 15.63
CA ALA A 400 -19.12 18.28 15.93
C ALA A 400 -18.59 18.81 17.27
N ALA A 401 -18.67 20.12 17.53
CA ALA A 401 -18.20 20.69 18.79
C ALA A 401 -18.95 20.13 20.01
N ASP A 402 -20.27 19.97 19.92
CA ASP A 402 -21.09 19.40 20.99
C ASP A 402 -20.75 17.94 21.27
N LEU A 403 -20.53 17.15 20.20
CA LEU A 403 -20.13 15.74 20.32
C LEU A 403 -18.83 15.61 21.14
N TYR A 404 -17.81 16.39 20.80
CA TYR A 404 -16.55 16.39 21.55
C TYR A 404 -16.72 16.97 22.95
N ALA A 405 -17.45 18.07 23.13
CA ALA A 405 -17.68 18.65 24.46
C ALA A 405 -18.35 17.66 25.43
N GLN A 406 -19.33 16.88 24.95
CA GLN A 406 -19.95 15.80 25.72
C GLN A 406 -18.95 14.68 26.05
N ALA A 407 -18.10 14.30 25.10
CA ALA A 407 -17.06 13.31 25.31
C ALA A 407 -16.06 13.71 26.40
N LEU A 408 -15.65 14.98 26.44
CA LEU A 408 -14.75 15.50 27.47
C LEU A 408 -15.34 15.35 28.88
N VAL A 409 -16.63 15.68 29.05
CA VAL A 409 -17.34 15.50 30.34
C VAL A 409 -17.40 14.03 30.72
N LYS A 410 -17.75 13.14 29.77
CA LYS A 410 -17.79 11.68 30.00
C LYS A 410 -16.41 11.12 30.38
N ALA A 411 -15.34 11.67 29.81
CA ALA A 411 -13.96 11.31 30.13
C ALA A 411 -13.46 11.90 31.47
N GLY A 412 -14.30 12.62 32.20
CA GLY A 412 -14.02 13.08 33.56
C GLY A 412 -13.64 14.56 33.68
N TRP A 413 -13.81 15.37 32.63
CA TRP A 413 -13.62 16.81 32.74
C TRP A 413 -14.66 17.44 33.67
N ARG A 414 -14.18 18.09 34.74
CA ARG A 414 -15.03 18.73 35.77
C ARG A 414 -15.11 20.26 35.65
N GLY A 415 -14.27 20.85 34.81
CA GLY A 415 -14.19 22.30 34.62
C GLY A 415 -15.28 22.84 33.70
N SER A 416 -15.13 24.11 33.32
CA SER A 416 -16.03 24.75 32.33
C SER A 416 -15.57 24.46 30.91
N THR A 417 -16.50 24.26 29.98
CA THR A 417 -16.22 24.10 28.54
C THR A 417 -16.89 25.24 27.77
N ARG A 418 -16.15 25.87 26.87
CA ARG A 418 -16.67 26.87 25.94
C ARG A 418 -16.48 26.40 24.51
N ILE A 419 -17.56 26.47 23.74
CA ILE A 419 -17.55 26.19 22.31
C ILE A 419 -17.40 27.51 21.54
N HIS A 420 -16.60 27.47 20.49
CA HIS A 420 -16.46 28.54 19.52
C HIS A 420 -16.57 27.96 18.11
N LEU A 421 -17.39 28.58 17.27
CA LEU A 421 -17.52 28.20 15.86
C LEU A 421 -16.85 29.28 15.02
N GLN A 422 -15.96 28.87 14.13
CA GLN A 422 -15.28 29.80 13.23
C GLN A 422 -16.27 30.64 12.43
N GLY A 423 -16.03 31.95 12.38
CA GLY A 423 -16.88 32.92 11.67
C GLY A 423 -18.15 33.38 12.40
N GLN A 424 -18.52 32.80 13.56
CA GLN A 424 -19.73 33.22 14.31
C GLN A 424 -19.46 34.27 15.40
N ALA A 425 -18.27 34.25 16.00
CA ALA A 425 -17.87 35.22 17.02
C ALA A 425 -16.37 35.53 16.88
N ARG A 426 -15.92 36.61 17.51
CA ARG A 426 -14.49 36.90 17.61
C ARG A 426 -13.81 36.02 18.66
N LEU A 427 -12.58 35.61 18.39
CA LEU A 427 -11.73 34.89 19.33
C LEU A 427 -11.05 35.88 20.29
N ASP A 428 -11.37 35.76 21.57
CA ASP A 428 -10.73 36.56 22.62
C ASP A 428 -9.40 35.91 23.03
N VAL A 429 -8.28 36.59 22.74
CA VAL A 429 -6.93 36.11 23.03
C VAL A 429 -6.68 35.91 24.53
N ALA A 430 -7.40 36.62 25.41
CA ALA A 430 -7.30 36.41 26.85
C ALA A 430 -7.75 34.99 27.23
N ARG A 431 -8.73 34.43 26.50
CA ARG A 431 -9.19 33.05 26.70
C ARG A 431 -8.16 32.02 26.27
N ALA A 432 -7.33 32.30 25.25
CA ALA A 432 -6.24 31.41 24.87
C ALA A 432 -5.20 31.25 25.99
N ARG A 433 -4.92 32.33 26.73
CA ARG A 433 -3.93 32.35 27.82
C ARG A 433 -4.41 31.67 29.10
N ASP A 434 -5.72 31.62 29.29
CA ASP A 434 -6.40 31.18 30.51
C ASP A 434 -7.02 29.76 30.35
N ALA A 435 -6.97 29.20 29.14
CA ALA A 435 -7.37 27.83 28.86
C ALA A 435 -6.38 26.83 29.47
N ASP A 436 -6.90 25.77 30.07
CA ASP A 436 -6.12 24.60 30.50
C ASP A 436 -6.00 23.57 29.36
N GLY A 437 -7.07 23.42 28.57
CA GLY A 437 -7.09 22.57 27.38
C GLY A 437 -7.77 23.28 26.20
N VAL A 438 -7.23 23.06 25.01
CA VAL A 438 -7.82 23.55 23.75
C VAL A 438 -7.97 22.39 22.77
N LEU A 439 -9.17 22.21 22.22
CA LEU A 439 -9.46 21.20 21.20
C LEU A 439 -9.90 21.91 19.91
N LEU A 440 -9.16 21.70 18.82
CA LEU A 440 -9.45 22.18 17.49
C LEU A 440 -10.03 21.02 16.67
N VAL A 441 -11.31 21.08 16.34
CA VAL A 441 -12.01 20.07 15.53
C VAL A 441 -12.14 20.58 14.10
N GLY A 442 -11.46 19.91 13.16
CA GLY A 442 -11.51 20.25 11.74
C GLY A 442 -12.60 19.49 10.97
N GLY A 443 -13.30 20.18 10.08
CA GLY A 443 -14.26 19.56 9.15
C GLY A 443 -13.58 18.95 7.93
N ASP A 444 -13.34 19.77 6.91
CA ASP A 444 -12.79 19.41 5.60
C ASP A 444 -11.47 20.17 5.33
N GLN A 445 -10.42 19.46 4.90
CA GLN A 445 -9.10 20.03 4.63
C GLN A 445 -9.14 21.15 3.58
N SER A 446 -9.98 21.05 2.54
CA SER A 446 -10.09 22.06 1.49
C SER A 446 -10.63 23.40 1.98
N LEU A 447 -11.39 23.41 3.07
CA LEU A 447 -11.95 24.62 3.66
C LEU A 447 -10.95 25.34 4.58
N LEU A 448 -9.87 24.68 4.99
CA LEU A 448 -8.92 25.24 5.95
C LEU A 448 -8.08 26.38 5.38
N ALA A 449 -7.88 26.47 4.06
CA ALA A 449 -7.12 27.58 3.48
C ALA A 449 -7.72 28.95 3.85
N GLY A 450 -9.05 29.07 3.88
CA GLY A 450 -9.73 30.29 4.31
C GLY A 450 -9.63 30.52 5.82
N VAL A 451 -9.74 29.46 6.63
CA VAL A 451 -9.60 29.52 8.09
C VAL A 451 -8.20 29.99 8.49
N LEU A 452 -7.16 29.42 7.88
CA LEU A 452 -5.77 29.70 8.20
C LEU A 452 -5.25 31.01 7.60
N ALA A 453 -6.01 31.64 6.70
CA ALA A 453 -5.75 33.00 6.24
C ALA A 453 -6.14 34.06 7.29
N ASP A 454 -7.00 33.73 8.24
CA ASP A 454 -7.39 34.61 9.34
C ASP A 454 -6.26 34.69 10.39
N ARG A 455 -5.57 35.85 10.41
CA ARG A 455 -4.49 36.10 11.36
C ARG A 455 -4.96 36.11 12.81
N GLU A 456 -6.19 36.56 13.09
CA GLU A 456 -6.70 36.55 14.47
C GLU A 456 -6.84 35.10 14.96
N PHE A 457 -7.32 34.19 14.11
CA PHE A 457 -7.41 32.77 14.40
C PHE A 457 -6.02 32.14 14.62
N VAL A 458 -5.09 32.34 13.69
CA VAL A 458 -3.74 31.78 13.77
C VAL A 458 -2.99 32.28 15.01
N ASP A 459 -3.04 33.59 15.30
CA ASP A 459 -2.41 34.18 16.48
C ASP A 459 -3.03 33.67 17.79
N TRP A 460 -4.35 33.44 17.79
CA TRP A 460 -5.05 32.85 18.93
C TRP A 460 -4.58 31.42 19.20
N VAL A 461 -4.52 30.57 18.16
CA VAL A 461 -4.06 29.18 18.27
C VAL A 461 -2.59 29.13 18.71
N ALA A 462 -1.73 29.97 18.14
CA ALA A 462 -0.33 30.08 18.55
C ALA A 462 -0.19 30.54 20.01
N THR A 463 -1.09 31.40 20.48
CA THR A 463 -1.13 31.82 21.90
C THR A 463 -1.57 30.66 22.80
N ALA A 464 -2.60 29.91 22.42
CA ALA A 464 -3.03 28.74 23.17
C ALA A 464 -1.91 27.71 23.29
N ALA A 465 -1.20 27.42 22.19
CA ALA A 465 -0.07 26.48 22.19
C ALA A 465 1.09 26.89 23.11
N ARG A 466 1.22 28.17 23.47
CA ARG A 466 2.24 28.64 24.43
C ARG A 466 1.80 28.60 25.90
N HIS A 467 0.49 28.63 26.17
CA HIS A 467 -0.03 28.91 27.51
C HIS A 467 -0.92 27.83 28.11
N ALA A 468 -1.64 27.08 27.28
CA ALA A 468 -2.45 25.96 27.74
C ALA A 468 -1.57 24.80 28.24
N ASP A 469 -2.16 23.86 28.98
CA ASP A 469 -1.45 22.64 29.35
C ASP A 469 -1.41 21.65 28.18
N VAL A 470 -2.46 21.64 27.34
CA VAL A 470 -2.54 20.81 26.13
C VAL A 470 -3.38 21.46 25.02
N VAL A 471 -2.93 21.30 23.78
CA VAL A 471 -3.68 21.60 22.56
C VAL A 471 -3.85 20.31 21.75
N MET A 472 -5.08 19.96 21.42
CA MET A 472 -5.41 18.81 20.58
C MET A 472 -5.99 19.29 19.25
N LEU A 473 -5.49 18.73 18.16
CA LEU A 473 -5.97 18.96 16.80
C LEU A 473 -6.55 17.66 16.28
N GLU A 474 -7.79 17.72 15.80
CA GLU A 474 -8.54 16.56 15.30
C GLU A 474 -8.87 16.72 13.82
N ARG A 475 -8.91 15.58 13.12
CA ARG A 475 -9.31 15.49 11.70
C ARG A 475 -8.54 16.50 10.84
N ALA A 476 -9.21 17.30 10.02
CA ALA A 476 -8.57 18.27 9.12
C ALA A 476 -7.60 19.22 9.86
N MET A 477 -7.87 19.59 11.12
CA MET A 477 -6.95 20.43 11.90
C MET A 477 -5.65 19.70 12.25
N ALA A 478 -5.68 18.38 12.42
CA ALA A 478 -4.46 17.58 12.62
C ALA A 478 -3.57 17.63 11.36
N ALA A 479 -4.16 17.58 10.16
CA ALA A 479 -3.41 17.76 8.90
C ALA A 479 -2.69 19.12 8.88
N ALA A 480 -3.38 20.18 9.31
CA ALA A 480 -2.86 21.54 9.38
C ALA A 480 -1.86 21.81 10.50
N ALA A 481 -1.53 20.83 11.35
CA ALA A 481 -0.63 21.06 12.49
C ALA A 481 0.81 21.40 12.07
N GLY A 482 1.24 20.91 10.92
CA GLY A 482 2.56 21.16 10.33
C GLY A 482 2.70 22.56 9.72
N GLU A 483 3.88 22.85 9.17
CA GLU A 483 4.12 24.07 8.39
C GLU A 483 3.30 24.11 7.09
N HIS A 484 2.93 22.93 6.59
CA HIS A 484 2.14 22.76 5.38
C HIS A 484 1.21 21.55 5.52
N PHE A 485 0.12 21.54 4.76
CA PHE A 485 -0.84 20.44 4.71
C PHE A 485 -1.41 20.28 3.30
N ASP A 486 -2.00 19.12 3.02
CA ASP A 486 -2.72 18.86 1.77
C ASP A 486 -4.16 19.38 1.87
N ALA A 487 -4.52 20.33 1.02
CA ALA A 487 -5.78 21.07 1.05
C ALA A 487 -6.78 20.56 0.00
N ILE A 488 -6.68 19.30 -0.40
CA ILE A 488 -7.71 18.65 -1.20
C ILE A 488 -8.93 18.30 -0.33
N ALA A 489 -10.11 18.24 -0.96
CA ALA A 489 -11.36 17.93 -0.28
C ALA A 489 -11.33 16.53 0.34
N GLU A 490 -12.15 16.29 1.37
CA GLU A 490 -12.28 14.95 1.95
C GLU A 490 -12.94 13.99 0.93
N GLY A 491 -12.52 12.72 0.95
CA GLY A 491 -13.05 11.68 0.06
C GLY A 491 -12.56 10.30 0.47
N ASP A 492 -13.39 9.28 0.26
CA ASP A 492 -13.17 7.89 0.68
C ASP A 492 -13.46 6.87 -0.45
N THR A 493 -13.74 7.37 -1.66
CA THR A 493 -14.09 6.54 -2.81
C THR A 493 -12.87 5.84 -3.39
N ALA A 494 -13.12 4.86 -4.26
CA ALA A 494 -12.03 4.22 -5.01
C ALA A 494 -11.29 5.24 -5.89
N ASP A 495 -12.03 6.14 -6.56
CA ASP A 495 -11.45 7.16 -7.43
C ASP A 495 -10.60 8.16 -6.65
N ASP A 496 -11.02 8.57 -5.45
CA ASP A 496 -10.22 9.46 -4.59
C ASP A 496 -8.88 8.79 -4.21
N ALA A 497 -8.92 7.50 -3.86
CA ALA A 497 -7.72 6.75 -3.51
C ALA A 497 -6.76 6.57 -4.70
N ILE A 498 -7.29 6.34 -5.91
CA ILE A 498 -6.52 6.29 -7.16
C ILE A 498 -5.93 7.68 -7.47
N ASN A 499 -6.77 8.72 -7.45
CA ASN A 499 -6.38 10.08 -7.82
C ASN A 499 -5.32 10.66 -6.90
N ALA A 500 -5.25 10.21 -5.64
CA ALA A 500 -4.19 10.58 -4.72
C ALA A 500 -2.77 10.21 -5.20
N PHE A 501 -2.63 9.30 -6.18
CA PHE A 501 -1.36 8.96 -6.84
C PHE A 501 -1.11 9.72 -8.15
N ARG A 502 -1.99 10.65 -8.55
CA ARG A 502 -1.78 11.52 -9.72
C ARG A 502 -0.77 12.62 -9.45
N THR A 503 -0.02 13.00 -10.48
CA THR A 503 1.07 13.98 -10.41
C THR A 503 0.63 15.39 -9.98
N ASP A 504 -0.63 15.74 -10.21
CA ASP A 504 -1.25 17.05 -10.02
C ASP A 504 -2.32 17.10 -8.91
N ASN A 505 -2.57 15.98 -8.22
CA ASN A 505 -3.67 15.92 -7.24
C ASN A 505 -3.38 16.66 -5.93
N ALA A 506 -2.21 16.45 -5.31
CA ALA A 506 -1.92 17.06 -4.01
C ALA A 506 -1.82 18.60 -4.08
N VAL A 507 -2.53 19.30 -3.19
CA VAL A 507 -2.60 20.77 -3.15
C VAL A 507 -2.01 21.26 -1.84
N ILE A 508 -0.71 21.51 -1.82
CA ILE A 508 -0.03 21.86 -0.57
C ILE A 508 -0.19 23.35 -0.22
N ARG A 509 -0.74 23.63 0.95
CA ARG A 509 -0.95 24.99 1.49
C ARG A 509 -0.22 25.19 2.82
N PRO A 510 0.06 26.45 3.22
CA PRO A 510 0.61 26.73 4.55
C PRO A 510 -0.33 26.24 5.67
N GLY A 511 0.24 25.58 6.68
CA GLY A 511 -0.45 25.13 7.88
C GLY A 511 -0.24 26.07 9.07
N LEU A 512 -0.57 25.60 10.27
CA LEU A 512 -0.42 26.35 11.52
C LEU A 512 1.03 26.47 12.00
N GLY A 513 1.91 25.54 11.57
CA GLY A 513 3.30 25.50 11.99
C GLY A 513 3.51 25.22 13.49
N LEU A 514 2.55 24.56 14.14
CA LEU A 514 2.67 24.18 15.56
C LEU A 514 3.70 23.07 15.77
N VAL A 515 3.79 22.16 14.80
CA VAL A 515 4.74 21.05 14.80
C VAL A 515 5.65 21.16 13.59
N ALA A 516 6.91 21.48 13.81
CA ALA A 516 7.93 21.51 12.76
C ALA A 516 8.56 20.13 12.56
N GLY A 517 9.10 19.91 11.35
CA GLY A 517 9.86 18.71 11.02
C GLY A 517 9.06 17.55 10.44
N ALA A 518 7.75 17.72 10.18
CA ALA A 518 6.92 16.76 9.47
C ALA A 518 5.65 17.38 8.89
N ALA A 519 4.99 16.63 7.99
CA ALA A 519 3.60 16.82 7.61
C ALA A 519 2.73 15.70 8.20
N PHE A 520 1.40 15.90 8.20
CA PHE A 520 0.44 14.99 8.83
C PHE A 520 -0.75 14.75 7.91
N GLU A 521 -1.26 13.53 7.92
CA GLU A 521 -2.49 13.16 7.21
C GLU A 521 -3.36 12.28 8.13
N PRO A 522 -4.51 12.77 8.62
CA PRO A 522 -5.43 12.00 9.46
C PRO A 522 -6.22 10.98 8.63
N ARG A 523 -7.02 10.13 9.30
CA ARG A 523 -7.95 9.16 8.68
C ARG A 523 -7.29 8.23 7.66
N LEU A 524 -6.05 7.81 7.95
CA LEU A 524 -5.20 7.08 7.01
C LEU A 524 -5.88 5.84 6.42
N GLN A 525 -6.44 4.99 7.27
CA GLN A 525 -6.95 3.68 6.83
C GLN A 525 -8.41 3.74 6.40
N ILE A 526 -9.28 4.38 7.20
CA ILE A 526 -10.72 4.48 6.88
C ILE A 526 -10.99 5.18 5.54
N ASP A 527 -10.21 6.20 5.19
CA ASP A 527 -10.36 6.94 3.93
C ASP A 527 -9.30 6.55 2.87
N LYS A 528 -8.53 5.47 3.10
CA LYS A 528 -7.56 4.92 2.14
C LYS A 528 -6.49 5.93 1.69
N ARG A 529 -6.07 6.86 2.56
CA ARG A 529 -5.23 8.04 2.23
C ARG A 529 -3.75 7.77 2.02
N TRP A 530 -3.37 6.53 1.72
CA TRP A 530 -1.99 6.16 1.46
C TRP A 530 -1.36 7.01 0.34
N GLY A 531 -2.10 7.30 -0.73
CA GLY A 531 -1.61 8.14 -1.84
C GLY A 531 -1.29 9.57 -1.43
N ARG A 532 -2.07 10.15 -0.49
CA ARG A 532 -1.81 11.50 0.02
C ARG A 532 -0.46 11.60 0.72
N LEU A 533 -0.04 10.56 1.46
CA LEU A 533 1.30 10.51 2.06
C LEU A 533 2.40 10.63 0.99
N TYR A 534 2.27 9.90 -0.12
CA TYR A 534 3.24 9.97 -1.22
C TYR A 534 3.15 11.30 -1.98
N GLY A 535 1.95 11.84 -2.20
CA GLY A 535 1.74 13.14 -2.85
C GLY A 535 2.38 14.29 -2.07
N ILE A 536 2.14 14.34 -0.76
CA ILE A 536 2.80 15.27 0.16
C ILE A 536 4.32 15.05 0.11
N GLY A 537 4.79 13.80 0.24
CA GLY A 537 6.21 13.46 0.23
C GLY A 537 6.92 13.85 -1.08
N ARG A 538 6.25 13.74 -2.23
CA ARG A 538 6.76 14.17 -3.55
C ARG A 538 7.00 15.67 -3.61
N GLN A 539 6.12 16.48 -3.02
CA GLN A 539 6.23 17.93 -2.99
C GLN A 539 7.13 18.43 -1.83
N ARG A 540 7.22 17.67 -0.74
CA ARG A 540 7.96 18.01 0.50
C ARG A 540 9.04 16.98 0.82
N ARG A 541 9.92 16.71 -0.15
CA ARG A 541 10.94 15.65 -0.11
C ARG A 541 11.95 15.68 1.04
N HIS A 542 11.99 16.77 1.79
CA HIS A 542 12.93 16.98 2.90
C HIS A 542 12.32 16.66 4.27
N LEU A 543 11.02 16.33 4.33
CA LEU A 543 10.30 16.04 5.58
C LEU A 543 9.56 14.71 5.47
N PRO A 544 9.43 13.95 6.58
CA PRO A 544 8.51 12.83 6.65
C PRO A 544 7.06 13.30 6.65
N VAL A 545 6.16 12.36 6.35
CA VAL A 545 4.72 12.52 6.44
C VAL A 545 4.17 11.45 7.38
N TYR A 546 3.42 11.84 8.40
CA TYR A 546 2.79 10.90 9.32
C TYR A 546 1.30 10.75 9.02
N GLY A 547 0.93 9.56 8.55
CA GLY A 547 -0.45 9.12 8.46
C GLY A 547 -0.96 8.67 9.83
N ILE A 548 -1.97 9.34 10.37
CA ILE A 548 -2.55 9.04 11.68
C ILE A 548 -3.87 8.32 11.41
N SER A 549 -3.95 7.04 11.76
CA SER A 549 -5.20 6.29 11.61
C SER A 549 -6.23 6.77 12.62
N GLU A 550 -7.50 6.57 12.27
CA GLU A 550 -8.66 6.81 13.13
C GLU A 550 -8.50 6.17 14.52
N SER A 551 -9.16 6.73 15.53
CA SER A 551 -9.13 6.32 16.94
C SER A 551 -7.72 6.31 17.57
N SER A 552 -6.80 7.11 17.01
CA SER A 552 -5.41 7.20 17.45
C SER A 552 -4.85 8.60 17.38
N ALA A 553 -3.80 8.87 18.13
CA ALA A 553 -3.14 10.16 18.13
C ALA A 553 -1.62 10.06 18.32
N ILE A 554 -0.92 11.05 17.79
CA ILE A 554 0.45 11.38 18.19
C ILE A 554 0.37 12.38 19.34
N VAL A 555 1.04 12.10 20.44
CA VAL A 555 1.20 13.01 21.59
C VAL A 555 2.63 13.52 21.60
N ILE A 556 2.81 14.83 21.62
CA ILE A 556 4.10 15.51 21.66
C ILE A 556 4.16 16.35 22.94
N ASP A 557 5.06 16.00 23.86
CA ASP A 557 5.26 16.71 25.13
C ASP A 557 6.76 16.94 25.34
N GLY A 558 7.20 18.18 25.15
CA GLY A 558 8.62 18.56 25.15
C GLY A 558 9.43 17.82 24.06
N ARG A 559 10.33 16.93 24.49
CA ARG A 559 11.17 16.12 23.58
C ARG A 559 10.62 14.72 23.31
N TRP A 560 9.47 14.39 23.90
CA TRP A 560 8.86 13.07 23.74
C TRP A 560 7.73 13.16 22.71
N ALA A 561 7.67 12.20 21.79
CA ALA A 561 6.60 12.04 20.82
C ALA A 561 6.20 10.57 20.76
N GLY A 562 4.94 10.21 21.03
CA GLY A 562 4.50 8.81 21.05
C GLY A 562 3.08 8.61 20.52
N VAL A 563 2.76 7.37 20.19
CA VAL A 563 1.44 6.96 19.69
C VAL A 563 0.56 6.49 20.85
N ILE A 564 -0.70 6.91 20.86
CA ILE A 564 -1.75 6.38 21.72
C ILE A 564 -3.01 6.07 20.90
N GLY A 565 -3.93 5.28 21.46
CA GLY A 565 -5.20 4.93 20.81
C GLY A 565 -5.28 3.45 20.47
N LEU A 566 -5.99 3.13 19.39
CA LEU A 566 -6.32 1.75 19.01
C LEU A 566 -5.62 1.28 17.72
N ASN A 567 -5.26 2.21 16.84
CA ASN A 567 -4.76 1.96 15.50
C ASN A 567 -3.35 2.57 15.30
N PRO A 568 -2.65 2.19 14.21
CA PRO A 568 -1.28 2.64 14.02
C PRO A 568 -1.16 4.09 13.54
N VAL A 569 0.03 4.65 13.76
CA VAL A 569 0.55 5.80 13.01
C VAL A 569 1.59 5.29 12.02
N VAL A 570 1.52 5.73 10.78
CA VAL A 570 2.48 5.37 9.73
C VAL A 570 3.34 6.57 9.38
N GLY A 571 4.66 6.43 9.44
CA GLY A 571 5.60 7.43 8.97
C GLY A 571 6.13 7.09 7.57
N LEU A 572 5.87 7.94 6.58
CA LEU A 572 6.48 7.89 5.25
C LEU A 572 7.67 8.84 5.20
N ASP A 573 8.85 8.35 4.83
CA ASP A 573 10.07 9.14 4.68
C ASP A 573 10.51 9.19 3.20
N PRO A 574 10.26 10.32 2.52
CA PRO A 574 10.56 10.50 1.10
C PRO A 574 12.00 10.93 0.84
N ARG A 575 12.80 11.23 1.88
CA ARG A 575 14.16 11.78 1.71
C ARG A 575 15.04 10.76 1.03
N GLY A 576 15.72 11.12 -0.06
CA GLY A 576 16.55 10.17 -0.82
C GLY A 576 15.75 9.23 -1.73
N ALA A 577 14.42 9.32 -1.76
CA ALA A 577 13.62 8.64 -2.77
C ALA A 577 13.72 9.34 -4.13
N THR A 578 13.61 8.56 -5.20
CA THR A 578 13.53 9.08 -6.58
C THR A 578 12.09 9.04 -7.05
N PHE A 579 11.52 10.21 -7.37
CA PHE A 579 10.18 10.28 -7.95
C PHE A 579 10.27 10.65 -9.42
N TYR A 580 9.31 10.16 -10.21
CA TYR A 580 9.17 10.44 -11.63
C TYR A 580 7.70 10.53 -12.01
N ASP A 581 7.42 11.05 -13.20
CA ASP A 581 6.07 11.12 -13.74
C ASP A 581 5.88 9.96 -14.72
N GLY A 582 4.76 9.26 -14.59
CA GLY A 582 4.37 8.18 -15.48
C GLY A 582 3.65 8.70 -16.72
N ASP A 583 3.68 7.90 -17.78
CA ASP A 583 3.10 8.21 -19.09
C ASP A 583 1.57 8.38 -19.03
N ASN A 584 0.92 7.90 -17.96
CA ASN A 584 -0.52 8.02 -17.72
C ASN A 584 -0.90 9.13 -16.72
N GLY A 585 0.06 9.97 -16.29
CA GLY A 585 -0.18 11.05 -15.33
C GLY A 585 -0.16 10.64 -13.85
N ALA A 586 0.00 9.36 -13.52
CA ALA A 586 0.34 8.92 -12.15
C ALA A 586 1.83 9.14 -11.87
N PHE A 587 2.21 9.50 -10.65
CA PHE A 587 3.62 9.58 -10.28
C PHE A 587 4.15 8.20 -9.87
N GLY A 588 5.45 7.99 -10.07
CA GLY A 588 6.19 6.89 -9.48
C GLY A 588 7.13 7.39 -8.38
N ALA A 589 7.51 6.49 -7.48
CA ALA A 589 8.38 6.76 -6.34
C ALA A 589 9.23 5.53 -6.03
N LEU A 590 10.55 5.65 -5.99
CA LEU A 590 11.48 4.55 -5.76
C LEU A 590 12.27 4.82 -4.48
N ASN A 591 12.49 3.80 -3.66
CA ASN A 591 13.28 3.87 -2.43
C ASN A 591 12.65 4.78 -1.34
N VAL A 592 11.33 4.69 -1.16
CA VAL A 592 10.61 5.37 -0.08
C VAL A 592 10.60 4.48 1.16
N LEU A 593 10.88 5.04 2.34
CA LEU A 593 10.82 4.28 3.59
C LEU A 593 9.49 4.49 4.29
N LEU A 594 9.01 3.42 4.93
CA LEU A 594 7.78 3.41 5.70
C LEU A 594 8.04 2.77 7.07
N ASP A 595 7.55 3.42 8.12
CA ASP A 595 7.56 2.94 9.49
C ASP A 595 6.12 2.81 10.00
N VAL A 596 5.79 1.73 10.72
CA VAL A 596 4.46 1.49 11.33
C VAL A 596 4.61 1.50 12.84
N TYR A 597 4.10 2.54 13.49
CA TYR A 597 4.13 2.72 14.94
C TYR A 597 2.80 2.31 15.55
N GLN A 598 2.83 1.42 16.53
CA GLN A 598 1.64 0.97 17.24
C GLN A 598 1.41 1.79 18.52
N PRO A 599 0.17 1.84 19.06
CA PRO A 599 -0.09 2.49 20.35
C PRO A 599 0.89 2.03 21.45
N GLY A 600 1.40 2.99 22.22
CA GLY A 600 2.44 2.79 23.23
C GLY A 600 3.87 2.92 22.70
N GLU A 601 4.08 2.97 21.39
CA GLU A 601 5.41 3.19 20.81
C GLU A 601 5.77 4.67 20.71
N VAL A 602 7.07 4.93 20.81
CA VAL A 602 7.61 6.28 20.68
C VAL A 602 8.03 6.49 19.23
N LEU A 603 7.76 7.67 18.68
CA LEU A 603 8.30 8.15 17.41
C LEU A 603 9.76 8.57 17.64
N ARG A 604 10.58 7.58 18.03
CA ARG A 604 12.02 7.70 18.29
C ARG A 604 12.81 6.83 17.31
N ASP A 605 13.99 7.36 17.00
CA ASP A 605 15.24 6.82 16.51
C ASP A 605 15.22 5.36 15.97
N ARG A 606 15.63 5.24 14.71
CA ARG A 606 15.42 4.12 13.77
C ARG A 606 16.29 2.89 13.99
#